data_AF-A0A958UZ40-F1
#
_entry.id   AF-A0A958UZ40-F1
#
_cell.length_a   1.000
_cell.length_b   1.000
_cell.length_c   1.000
_cell.angle_alpha   90.00
_cell.angle_beta   90.00
_cell.angle_gamma   90.00
#
_symmetry.space_group_name_H-M   'P 1'
#
loop_
_entity.id
_entity.type
_entity.pdbx_description
1 polymer ?
#
loop_
_entity_poly.entity_id
_entity_poly.type
_entity_poly.pdbx_seq_one_letter_code
_entity_poly.pdbx_strand_id
1 'polypeptide(L)' 'GGLGESIARTLALNNPAPQEFIATNDTFGESGTPAQLMDKYGLNAAAIVQAVKKVISRK' A
#
# COMPACT_ATOMS: atom_id res chain seq x y z
N GLY A 1 -6.74 0.47 -11.13
CA GLY A 1 -6.04 -0.72 -11.66
C GLY A 1 -4.72 -0.91 -10.94
N GLY A 2 -4.23 -2.14 -10.76
CA GLY A 2 -2.91 -2.44 -10.18
C GLY A 2 -2.91 -3.70 -9.31
N LEU A 3 -1.75 -4.05 -8.74
CA LEU A 3 -1.60 -5.26 -7.91
C LEU A 3 -2.59 -5.29 -6.73
N GLY A 4 -2.65 -4.20 -5.95
CA GLY A 4 -3.53 -4.14 -4.78
C GLY A 4 -5.00 -4.35 -5.12
N GLU A 5 -5.46 -3.85 -6.27
CA GLU A 5 -6.86 -4.03 -6.69
C GLU A 5 -7.12 -5.47 -7.16
N SER A 6 -6.19 -6.08 -7.89
CA SER A 6 -6.29 -7.49 -8.27
C SER A 6 -6.39 -8.41 -7.06
N ILE A 7 -5.62 -8.13 -6.00
CA ILE A 7 -5.71 -8.86 -4.73
C ILE A 7 -7.04 -8.56 -4.01
N ALA A 8 -7.46 -7.30 -3.93
CA ALA A 8 -8.71 -6.92 -3.27
C ALA A 8 -9.92 -7.60 -3.92
N ARG A 9 -9.96 -7.67 -5.26
CA ARG A 9 -10.99 -8.41 -6.01
C ARG A 9 -10.95 -9.90 -5.66
N THR A 10 -9.77 -10.50 -5.63
CA THR A 10 -9.60 -11.93 -5.28
C THR A 10 -10.09 -12.22 -3.88
N LEU A 11 -9.74 -11.39 -2.89
CA LEU A 11 -10.19 -11.52 -1.51
C LEU A 11 -11.71 -11.36 -1.40
N ALA A 12 -12.29 -10.34 -2.04
CA ALA A 12 -13.72 -10.09 -2.01
C ALA A 12 -14.55 -11.25 -2.60
N LEU A 13 -14.03 -11.93 -3.63
CA LEU A 13 -14.73 -13.02 -4.30
C LEU A 13 -14.55 -14.39 -3.63
N ASN A 14 -13.42 -14.64 -2.96
CA ASN A 14 -13.06 -16.00 -2.51
C ASN A 14 -12.93 -16.12 -0.99
N ASN A 15 -12.27 -15.18 -0.33
CA ASN A 15 -12.01 -15.24 1.12
C ASN A 15 -11.74 -13.83 1.67
N PRO A 16 -12.77 -13.13 2.16
CA PRO A 16 -12.62 -11.78 2.68
C PRO A 16 -11.59 -11.72 3.82
N ALA A 17 -10.57 -10.87 3.65
CA ALA A 17 -9.55 -10.63 4.65
C ALA A 17 -9.14 -9.15 4.65
N PRO A 18 -8.71 -8.59 5.80
CA PRO A 18 -8.19 -7.23 5.85
C PRO A 18 -6.98 -7.04 4.91
N GLN A 19 -6.97 -5.95 4.15
CA GLN A 19 -5.88 -5.55 3.25
C GLN A 19 -5.54 -4.06 3.47
N GLU A 20 -4.27 -3.68 3.31
CA GLU A 20 -3.84 -2.27 3.17
C GLU A 20 -3.26 -2.06 1.77
N PHE A 21 -3.38 -0.82 1.27
CA PHE A 21 -2.75 -0.39 0.02
C PHE A 21 -1.52 0.46 0.36
N ILE A 22 -0.39 0.13 -0.24
CA ILE A 22 0.86 0.89 -0.15
C ILE A 22 1.17 1.35 -1.57
N ALA A 23 0.87 2.61 -1.87
CA ALA A 23 0.95 3.18 -3.21
C ALA A 23 1.09 4.71 -3.11
N THR A 24 1.34 5.37 -4.24
CA THR A 24 1.41 6.83 -4.34
C THR A 24 0.07 7.54 -4.09
N ASN A 25 -1.03 6.80 -3.88
CA ASN A 25 -2.36 7.34 -3.58
C ASN A 25 -2.87 8.35 -4.62
N ASP A 26 -2.75 7.98 -5.90
CA ASP A 26 -3.27 8.75 -7.04
C ASP A 26 -2.70 10.18 -7.17
N THR A 27 -1.43 10.36 -6.78
CA THR A 27 -0.70 11.60 -7.00
C THR A 27 0.21 11.49 -8.23
N PHE A 28 0.40 12.62 -8.92
CA PHE A 28 1.42 12.72 -9.97
C PHE A 28 2.83 12.56 -9.40
N GLY A 29 3.74 12.07 -10.25
CA GLY A 29 5.15 12.00 -9.94
C GLY A 29 5.76 13.39 -9.83
N GLU A 30 6.70 13.54 -8.90
CA GLU A 30 7.41 14.78 -8.64
C GLU A 30 8.91 14.63 -8.87
N SER A 31 9.60 15.76 -9.01
CA SER A 31 11.05 15.80 -9.14
C SER A 31 11.71 15.59 -7.78
N GLY A 32 12.67 14.66 -7.72
CA GLY A 32 13.45 14.38 -6.51
C GLY A 32 14.30 13.14 -6.70
N THR A 33 15.17 12.84 -5.74
CA THR A 33 15.88 11.56 -5.74
C THR A 33 14.91 10.42 -5.43
N PRO A 34 15.16 9.19 -5.93
CA PRO A 34 14.30 8.05 -5.63
C PRO A 34 14.07 7.83 -4.13
N ALA A 35 15.09 8.04 -3.29
CA ALA A 35 14.98 7.90 -1.84
C ALA A 35 14.01 8.93 -1.23
N GLN A 36 14.12 10.20 -1.61
CA GLN A 36 13.22 11.26 -1.14
C GLN A 36 11.77 11.00 -1.56
N LEU A 37 11.56 10.52 -2.78
CA LEU A 37 10.24 10.19 -3.29
C LEU A 37 9.66 8.98 -2.57
N MET A 38 10.46 7.93 -2.32
CA MET A 38 10.01 6.76 -1.53
C MET A 38 9.57 7.16 -0.12
N ASP A 39 10.33 8.03 0.55
CA ASP A 39 9.95 8.51 1.88
C ASP A 39 8.69 9.36 1.84
N LYS A 40 8.60 10.31 0.90
CA LYS A 40 7.44 11.19 0.73
C LYS A 40 6.15 10.41 0.47
N TYR A 41 6.19 9.39 -0.38
CA TYR A 41 5.02 8.59 -0.73
C TYR A 41 4.78 7.42 0.23
N GLY A 42 5.58 7.25 1.29
CA GLY A 42 5.44 6.13 2.21
C GLY A 42 5.68 4.78 1.53
N LEU A 43 6.57 4.74 0.55
CA LEU A 43 6.99 3.53 -0.19
C LEU A 43 8.31 2.97 0.37
N ASN A 44 8.50 3.09 1.68
CA ASN A 44 9.69 2.63 2.40
C ASN A 44 9.35 1.56 3.44
N ALA A 45 10.39 0.95 4.02
CA ALA A 45 10.24 -0.13 4.99
C ALA A 45 9.43 0.28 6.23
N ALA A 46 9.59 1.52 6.73
CA ALA A 46 8.88 1.99 7.90
C ALA A 46 7.36 2.07 7.66
N ALA A 47 6.96 2.60 6.51
CA ALA A 47 5.56 2.68 6.10
C ALA A 47 4.96 1.28 5.88
N ILE A 48 5.70 0.35 5.29
CA ILE A 48 5.27 -1.06 5.16
C ILE A 48 5.01 -1.67 6.54
N VAL A 49 5.92 -1.49 7.50
CA VAL A 49 5.75 -2.00 8.87
C VAL A 49 4.51 -1.42 9.55
N GLN A 50 4.24 -0.12 9.36
CA GLN A 50 3.04 0.52 9.90
C GLN A 50 1.76 -0.06 9.28
N ALA A 51 1.73 -0.23 7.95
CA ALA A 51 0.61 -0.84 7.25
C ALA A 51 0.37 -2.29 7.72
N VAL A 52 1.44 -3.07 7.92
CA VAL A 52 1.35 -4.44 8.46
C VAL A 52 0.76 -4.45 9.86
N LYS A 53 1.20 -3.57 10.76
CA LYS A 53 0.62 -3.48 12.12
C LYS A 53 -0.87 -3.12 12.07
N LYS A 54 -1.26 -2.19 11.19
CA LYS A 54 -2.64 -1.74 11.00
C LYS A 54 -3.55 -2.82 10.39
N VAL A 55 -3.05 -3.64 9.46
CA VAL A 55 -3.85 -4.75 8.90
C VAL A 55 -4.06 -5.87 9.92
N ILE A 56 -3.02 -6.18 10.71
CA ILE A 56 -3.09 -7.23 11.74
C ILE A 56 -4.09 -6.84 12.83
N SER A 57 -4.17 -5.56 13.23
CA SER A 57 -5.13 -5.10 14.24
C SER A 57 -6.60 -5.15 13.80
N ARG A 58 -6.88 -5.48 12.54
CA ARG A 58 -8.23 -5.61 11.97
C ARG A 58 -8.65 -7.07 11.76
N LYS A 59 -7.79 -8.02 12.11
CA LYS A 59 -8.13 -9.46 12.15
C LYS A 59 -8.89 -9.77 13.43
#